data_AF-A0A970SJQ4-F1
#
_entry.id   AF-A0A970SJQ4-F1
#
_cell.length_a   1.000
_cell.length_b   1.000
_cell.length_c   1.000
_cell.angle_alpha   90.00
_cell.angle_beta   90.00
_cell.angle_gamma   90.00
#
_symmetry.space_group_name_H-M   'P 1'
#
loop_
_entity.id
_entity.type
_entity.pdbx_description
1 polymer ?
#
loop_
_entity_poly.entity_id
_entity_poly.type
_entity_poly.pdbx_seq_one_letter_code
_entity_poly.pdbx_strand_id
1 'polypeptide(L)'
;MKLAVNYSNPLIGLLKEGAVKIDLIKCPDWEGMITEARPYGQIGLHFDLEVGFGNTFRADFSRIHKLLETTATPHVNTHLVTPRGFNPGSPAELKRINTLWRDEIQHMRDHLDTYAVALENLPFTNANMHLQPAANPEIFSQVVEDTGCMFLLDLAHARIAADSSNVDVKAYLHALPTDRLVEMHITGIKIHGGVLTDHFELNEEDWTVFRWALDEIHAGRWRKPEIVAFEYGGIGQTFVWRSEYSVLKEQILILYEMVAGLG
;
A
#
# COMPACT_ATOMS: atom_id res chain seq x y z
N MET A 1 -4.66 9.29 -13.28
CA MET A 1 -4.26 8.20 -12.38
C MET A 1 -4.70 6.90 -13.01
N LYS A 2 -4.00 5.79 -12.77
CA LYS A 2 -4.43 4.44 -13.16
C LYS A 2 -5.16 3.77 -12.00
N LEU A 3 -6.27 3.09 -12.26
CA LEU A 3 -6.90 2.21 -11.28
C LEU A 3 -6.28 0.81 -11.35
N ALA A 4 -5.64 0.39 -10.26
CA ALA A 4 -5.23 -0.99 -10.03
C ALA A 4 -6.25 -1.71 -9.15
N VAL A 5 -6.49 -3.01 -9.36
CA VAL A 5 -7.36 -3.82 -8.49
C VAL A 5 -6.70 -5.15 -8.18
N ASN A 6 -6.75 -5.59 -6.93
CA ASN A 6 -6.20 -6.88 -6.50
C ASN A 6 -6.72 -8.04 -7.35
N TYR A 7 -5.81 -8.89 -7.82
CA TYR A 7 -6.16 -10.10 -8.52
C TYR A 7 -7.08 -10.98 -7.67
N SER A 8 -8.19 -11.41 -8.25
CA SER A 8 -9.12 -12.35 -7.64
C SER A 8 -9.94 -13.08 -8.71
N ASN A 9 -10.43 -14.28 -8.41
CA ASN A 9 -11.31 -15.00 -9.34
C ASN A 9 -12.55 -14.20 -9.73
N PRO A 10 -13.24 -13.49 -8.81
CA PRO A 10 -14.35 -12.62 -9.17
C PRO A 10 -13.94 -11.47 -10.11
N LEU A 11 -12.80 -10.82 -9.88
CA LEU A 11 -12.29 -9.78 -10.79
C LEU A 11 -12.08 -10.34 -12.21
N ILE A 12 -11.45 -11.52 -12.33
CA ILE A 12 -11.24 -12.15 -13.63
C ILE A 12 -12.58 -12.49 -14.32
N GLY A 13 -13.59 -12.93 -13.57
CA GLY A 13 -14.95 -13.10 -14.08
C GLY A 13 -15.51 -11.81 -14.67
N LEU A 14 -15.46 -10.71 -13.90
CA LEU A 14 -15.93 -9.40 -14.33
C LEU A 14 -15.21 -8.88 -15.58
N LEU A 15 -13.89 -9.07 -15.68
CA LEU A 15 -13.12 -8.66 -16.85
C LEU A 15 -13.48 -9.47 -18.11
N LYS A 16 -13.67 -10.79 -17.98
CA LYS A 16 -14.10 -11.65 -19.09
C LYS A 16 -15.48 -11.27 -19.62
N GLU A 17 -16.37 -10.83 -18.74
CA GLU A 17 -17.70 -10.37 -19.09
C GLU A 17 -17.72 -8.94 -19.66
N GLY A 18 -16.61 -8.20 -19.57
CA GLY A 18 -16.57 -6.77 -19.88
C GLY A 18 -17.41 -5.92 -18.94
N ALA A 19 -17.68 -6.43 -17.72
CA ALA A 19 -18.58 -5.81 -16.75
C ALA A 19 -17.94 -4.64 -15.98
N VAL A 20 -16.61 -4.57 -15.97
CA VAL A 20 -15.83 -3.50 -15.33
C VAL A 20 -14.65 -3.12 -16.22
N LYS A 21 -14.07 -1.95 -15.96
CA LYS A 21 -12.83 -1.49 -16.56
C LYS A 21 -11.82 -1.19 -15.46
N ILE A 22 -10.57 -1.59 -15.67
CA ILE A 22 -9.42 -1.29 -14.81
C ILE A 22 -8.22 -1.00 -15.72
N ASP A 23 -7.18 -0.38 -15.17
CA ASP A 23 -5.95 -0.13 -15.91
C ASP A 23 -4.86 -1.17 -15.58
N LEU A 24 -4.83 -1.65 -14.33
CA LEU A 24 -3.86 -2.62 -13.84
C LEU A 24 -4.52 -3.72 -12.99
N ILE A 25 -4.04 -4.94 -13.11
CA ILE A 25 -4.28 -6.01 -12.15
C ILE A 25 -3.12 -5.98 -11.15
N LYS A 26 -3.43 -5.75 -9.87
CA LYS A 26 -2.45 -5.76 -8.78
C LYS A 26 -2.18 -7.20 -8.34
N CYS A 27 -0.91 -7.59 -8.33
CA CYS A 27 -0.47 -8.92 -7.90
C CYS A 27 0.66 -8.81 -6.88
N PRO A 28 0.83 -9.79 -5.98
CA PRO A 28 2.11 -9.99 -5.33
C PRO A 28 3.17 -10.36 -6.38
N ASP A 29 4.44 -10.27 -6.02
CA ASP A 29 5.58 -10.57 -6.88
C ASP A 29 5.79 -12.09 -7.16
N TRP A 30 4.75 -12.91 -7.00
CA TRP A 30 4.78 -14.35 -7.19
C TRP A 30 4.63 -14.71 -8.68
N GLU A 31 5.65 -15.36 -9.27
CA GLU A 31 5.68 -15.68 -10.71
C GLU A 31 4.44 -16.45 -11.18
N GLY A 32 3.90 -17.35 -10.34
CA GLY A 32 2.68 -18.09 -10.62
C GLY A 32 1.46 -17.17 -10.80
N MET A 33 1.23 -16.24 -9.88
CA MET A 33 0.13 -15.28 -9.99
C MET A 33 0.30 -14.34 -11.18
N ILE A 34 1.53 -13.86 -11.42
CA ILE A 34 1.82 -12.99 -12.56
C ILE A 34 1.49 -13.72 -13.87
N THR A 35 1.86 -14.99 -13.98
CA THR A 35 1.56 -15.83 -15.15
C THR A 35 0.05 -16.03 -15.33
N GLU A 36 -0.67 -16.29 -14.24
CA GLU A 36 -2.12 -16.51 -14.25
C GLU A 36 -2.91 -15.24 -14.61
N ALA A 37 -2.45 -14.07 -14.15
CA ALA A 37 -3.12 -12.80 -14.36
C ALA A 37 -2.85 -12.18 -15.75
N ARG A 38 -1.66 -12.44 -16.34
CA ARG A 38 -1.18 -11.83 -17.59
C ARG A 38 -2.17 -11.90 -18.78
N PRO A 39 -2.95 -12.98 -18.99
CA PRO A 39 -3.93 -13.03 -20.08
C PRO A 39 -5.07 -12.02 -19.97
N TYR A 40 -5.28 -11.41 -18.80
CA TYR A 40 -6.46 -10.59 -18.50
C TYR A 40 -6.19 -9.09 -18.41
N GLY A 41 -4.92 -8.65 -18.38
CA GLY A 41 -4.59 -7.24 -18.28
C GLY A 41 -3.11 -6.96 -18.03
N GLN A 42 -2.76 -5.67 -17.97
CA GLN A 42 -1.44 -5.24 -17.51
C GLN A 42 -1.30 -5.50 -16.01
N ILE A 43 -0.11 -5.89 -15.58
CA ILE A 43 0.18 -6.26 -14.18
C ILE A 43 0.91 -5.11 -13.49
N GLY A 44 0.42 -4.70 -12.33
CA GLY A 44 1.18 -3.90 -11.37
C GLY A 44 1.56 -4.78 -10.17
N LEU A 45 2.81 -4.74 -9.74
CA LEU A 45 3.28 -5.54 -8.62
C LEU A 45 3.27 -4.75 -7.32
N HIS A 46 2.96 -5.47 -6.25
CA HIS A 46 3.24 -5.08 -4.89
C HIS A 46 4.20 -6.10 -4.30
N PHE A 47 5.39 -5.67 -3.95
CA PHE A 47 6.47 -6.52 -3.46
C PHE A 47 6.31 -6.79 -1.96
N ASP A 48 6.57 -8.04 -1.57
CA ASP A 48 6.65 -8.44 -0.16
C ASP A 48 8.05 -8.12 0.40
N LEU A 49 8.36 -6.82 0.46
CA LEU A 49 9.63 -6.30 0.96
C LEU A 49 9.42 -5.49 2.23
N GLU A 50 10.30 -5.69 3.20
CA GLU A 50 10.27 -5.03 4.49
C GLU A 50 11.68 -4.61 4.91
N VAL A 51 11.79 -3.43 5.52
CA VAL A 51 13.02 -2.94 6.14
C VAL A 51 12.86 -2.89 7.65
N GLY A 52 13.88 -3.33 8.37
CA GLY A 52 13.89 -3.48 9.83
C GLY A 52 14.32 -4.87 10.32
N PHE A 53 14.53 -5.81 9.40
CA PHE A 53 15.00 -7.17 9.68
C PHE A 53 16.40 -7.49 9.15
N GLY A 54 16.99 -6.61 8.32
CA GLY A 54 18.26 -6.88 7.63
C GLY A 54 18.13 -7.85 6.45
N ASN A 55 16.91 -8.27 6.09
CA ASN A 55 16.66 -9.18 4.97
C ASN A 55 16.94 -8.51 3.63
N THR A 56 16.79 -7.19 3.55
CA THR A 56 16.97 -6.40 2.33
C THR A 56 18.40 -6.48 1.80
N PHE A 57 19.39 -6.61 2.69
CA PHE A 57 20.80 -6.80 2.31
C PHE A 57 21.09 -8.11 1.58
N ARG A 58 20.11 -9.03 1.54
CA ARG A 58 20.19 -10.32 0.84
C ARG A 58 19.11 -10.47 -0.22
N ALA A 59 18.37 -9.40 -0.52
CA ALA A 59 17.32 -9.44 -1.53
C ALA A 59 17.91 -9.70 -2.92
N ASP A 60 17.19 -10.47 -3.73
CA ASP A 60 17.56 -10.73 -5.12
C ASP A 60 17.08 -9.56 -6.01
N PHE A 61 17.87 -8.48 -6.05
CA PHE A 61 17.58 -7.32 -6.89
C PHE A 61 17.60 -7.63 -8.39
N SER A 62 18.32 -8.68 -8.81
CA SER A 62 18.30 -9.11 -10.22
C SER A 62 16.92 -9.67 -10.60
N ARG A 63 16.30 -10.45 -9.71
CA ARG A 63 14.91 -10.89 -9.86
C ARG A 63 13.95 -9.69 -9.86
N ILE A 64 14.11 -8.73 -8.95
CA ILE A 64 13.26 -7.53 -8.90
C ILE A 64 13.32 -6.76 -10.22
N HIS A 65 14.52 -6.48 -10.76
CA HIS A 65 14.69 -5.84 -12.06
C HIS A 65 13.96 -6.57 -13.19
N LYS A 66 14.12 -7.90 -13.28
CA LYS A 66 13.43 -8.70 -14.30
C LYS A 66 11.90 -8.60 -14.19
N LEU A 67 11.37 -8.53 -12.97
CA LEU A 67 9.94 -8.36 -12.74
C LEU A 67 9.47 -6.96 -13.17
N LEU A 68 10.24 -5.91 -12.87
CA LEU A 68 9.95 -4.55 -13.30
C LEU A 68 9.96 -4.40 -14.83
N GLU A 69 10.93 -5.03 -15.52
CA GLU A 69 11.02 -5.02 -16.99
C GLU A 69 9.83 -5.72 -17.69
N THR A 70 9.15 -6.63 -17.00
CA THR A 70 8.10 -7.49 -17.59
C THR A 70 6.69 -7.20 -17.10
N THR A 71 6.55 -6.16 -16.27
CA THR A 71 5.28 -5.67 -15.71
C THR A 71 5.14 -4.16 -15.91
N ALA A 72 3.98 -3.61 -15.58
CA ALA A 72 3.70 -2.17 -15.67
C ALA A 72 3.89 -1.47 -14.31
N THR A 73 4.87 -1.94 -13.53
CA THR A 73 5.13 -1.51 -12.15
C THR A 73 6.10 -0.32 -12.15
N PRO A 74 5.69 0.89 -11.72
CA PRO A 74 6.52 2.08 -11.86
C PRO A 74 7.55 2.28 -10.72
N HIS A 75 7.36 1.62 -9.59
CA HIS A 75 8.23 1.74 -8.41
C HIS A 75 8.24 0.43 -7.61
N VAL A 76 9.23 0.28 -6.72
CA VAL A 76 9.31 -0.85 -5.78
C VAL A 76 8.84 -0.39 -4.41
N ASN A 77 7.77 -0.96 -3.89
CA ASN A 77 7.30 -0.66 -2.54
C ASN A 77 8.07 -1.45 -1.48
N THR A 78 8.10 -0.91 -0.26
CA THR A 78 8.58 -1.60 0.95
C THR A 78 7.92 -1.02 2.20
N HIS A 79 8.06 -1.69 3.33
CA HIS A 79 7.45 -1.30 4.60
C HIS A 79 8.50 -1.12 5.71
N LEU A 80 8.28 -0.14 6.59
CA LEU A 80 8.98 -0.10 7.87
C LEU A 80 8.38 -1.15 8.80
N VAL A 81 9.21 -2.05 9.32
CA VAL A 81 8.80 -3.05 10.32
C VAL A 81 9.72 -3.04 11.53
N THR A 82 9.25 -3.63 12.62
CA THR A 82 10.05 -3.85 13.82
C THR A 82 9.91 -5.31 14.26
N PRO A 83 10.92 -5.90 14.92
CA PRO A 83 10.78 -7.22 15.55
C PRO A 83 9.69 -7.27 16.61
N ARG A 84 9.01 -8.41 16.75
CA ARG A 84 7.94 -8.60 17.77
C ARG A 84 8.39 -8.30 19.21
N GLY A 85 9.67 -8.51 19.52
CA GLY A 85 10.27 -8.23 20.82
C GLY A 85 10.80 -6.80 20.99
N PHE A 86 10.65 -5.96 19.98
CA PHE A 86 11.09 -4.56 20.02
C PHE A 86 10.30 -3.77 21.07
N ASN A 87 11.01 -2.95 21.85
CA ASN A 87 10.43 -2.07 22.84
C ASN A 87 10.35 -0.61 22.33
N PRO A 88 9.16 -0.10 21.95
CA PRO A 88 8.98 1.28 21.51
C PRO A 88 9.42 2.34 22.53
N GLY A 89 9.41 2.01 23.82
CA GLY A 89 9.82 2.92 24.89
C GLY A 89 11.33 3.02 25.10
N SER A 90 12.15 2.27 24.36
CA SER A 90 13.61 2.24 24.50
C SER A 90 14.28 3.17 23.47
N PRO A 91 14.85 4.32 23.88
CA PRO A 91 15.52 5.23 22.95
C PRO A 91 16.69 4.58 22.19
N ALA A 92 17.37 3.63 22.83
CA ALA A 92 18.49 2.91 22.22
C ALA A 92 18.01 1.94 21.12
N GLU A 93 16.86 1.27 21.32
CA GLU A 93 16.27 0.42 20.28
C GLU A 93 15.69 1.26 19.14
N LEU A 94 14.97 2.35 19.47
CA LEU A 94 14.46 3.30 18.48
C LEU A 94 15.57 3.84 17.57
N LYS A 95 16.72 4.21 18.14
CA LYS A 95 17.87 4.69 17.37
C LYS A 95 18.44 3.59 16.46
N ARG A 96 18.58 2.36 16.97
CA ARG A 96 19.10 1.23 16.19
C ARG A 96 18.19 0.88 15.02
N ILE A 97 16.88 0.77 15.25
CA ILE A 97 15.94 0.41 14.20
C ILE A 97 15.82 1.52 13.14
N ASN A 98 15.84 2.80 13.55
CA ASN A 98 15.87 3.92 12.61
C ASN A 98 17.12 3.94 11.72
N THR A 99 18.27 3.53 12.27
CA THR A 99 19.50 3.41 11.48
C THR A 99 19.36 2.27 10.48
N LEU A 100 18.90 1.09 10.94
CA LEU A 100 18.70 -0.08 10.09
C LEU A 100 17.72 0.18 8.93
N TRP A 101 16.60 0.87 9.20
CA TRP A 101 15.65 1.27 8.15
C TRP A 101 16.33 2.09 7.06
N ARG A 102 17.11 3.11 7.44
CA ARG A 102 17.81 3.97 6.48
C ARG A 102 18.86 3.21 5.69
N ASP A 103 19.62 2.33 6.36
CA ASP A 103 20.65 1.52 5.71
C ASP A 103 20.05 0.54 4.69
N GLU A 104 18.96 -0.15 5.05
CA GLU A 104 18.27 -1.08 4.14
C GLU A 104 17.59 -0.35 2.97
N ILE A 105 16.94 0.79 3.22
CA ILE A 105 16.35 1.61 2.15
C ILE A 105 17.45 2.14 1.21
N GLN A 106 18.55 2.65 1.75
CA GLN A 106 19.66 3.13 0.92
C GLN A 106 20.22 1.98 0.07
N HIS A 107 20.34 0.79 0.65
CA HIS A 107 20.75 -0.41 -0.10
C HIS A 107 19.79 -0.75 -1.25
N MET A 108 18.47 -0.64 -1.05
CA MET A 108 17.50 -0.79 -2.15
C MET A 108 17.72 0.25 -3.23
N ARG A 109 17.86 1.52 -2.86
CA ARG A 109 18.04 2.63 -3.81
C ARG A 109 19.32 2.50 -4.62
N ASP A 110 20.40 2.03 -4.02
CA ASP A 110 21.67 1.80 -4.71
C ASP A 110 21.55 0.70 -5.78
N HIS A 111 20.70 -0.31 -5.55
CA HIS A 111 20.48 -1.42 -6.49
C HIS A 111 19.34 -1.17 -7.48
N LEU A 112 18.42 -0.25 -7.18
CA LEU A 112 17.25 0.10 -7.97
C LEU A 112 17.36 1.52 -8.54
N ASP A 113 18.57 1.97 -8.87
CA ASP A 113 18.89 3.34 -9.31
C ASP A 113 18.02 3.92 -10.44
N THR A 114 17.42 3.05 -11.26
CA THR A 114 16.51 3.39 -12.36
C THR A 114 15.03 3.42 -11.99
N TYR A 115 14.65 2.94 -10.80
CA TYR A 115 13.28 2.86 -10.32
C TYR A 115 13.13 3.58 -8.97
N ALA A 116 11.99 4.22 -8.76
CA ALA A 116 11.70 4.78 -7.44
C ALA A 116 11.51 3.65 -6.41
N VAL A 117 11.99 3.88 -5.19
CA VAL A 117 11.59 3.10 -4.01
C VAL A 117 10.49 3.89 -3.29
N ALA A 118 9.35 3.26 -3.05
CA ALA A 118 8.23 3.86 -2.34
C ALA A 118 8.06 3.21 -0.98
N LEU A 119 7.98 4.02 0.07
CA LEU A 119 7.73 3.52 1.42
C LEU A 119 6.23 3.53 1.69
N GLU A 120 5.71 2.41 2.18
CA GLU A 120 4.30 2.22 2.50
C GLU A 120 4.06 2.20 4.01
N ASN A 121 3.02 2.92 4.44
CA ASN A 121 2.65 2.96 5.86
C ASN A 121 1.89 1.68 6.25
N LEU A 122 2.39 0.98 7.27
CA LEU A 122 1.68 -0.14 7.89
C LEU A 122 0.70 0.32 8.97
N PRO A 123 -0.36 -0.47 9.27
CA PRO A 123 -1.20 -0.23 10.42
C PRO A 123 -0.49 -0.70 11.69
N PHE A 124 -0.91 -0.14 12.82
CA PHE A 124 -0.69 -0.77 14.11
C PHE A 124 -1.97 -0.71 14.95
N THR A 125 -2.05 -1.59 15.93
CA THR A 125 -3.11 -1.74 16.92
C THR A 125 -2.50 -2.14 18.26
N ASN A 126 -3.33 -2.26 19.29
CA ASN A 126 -2.92 -2.82 20.58
C ASN A 126 -2.36 -4.25 20.48
N ALA A 127 -2.70 -5.00 19.43
CA ALA A 127 -2.20 -6.37 19.23
C ALA A 127 -0.75 -6.43 18.71
N ASN A 128 -0.24 -5.33 18.15
CA ASN A 128 1.08 -5.26 17.52
C ASN A 128 1.78 -3.91 17.78
N MET A 129 1.71 -3.43 19.02
CA MET A 129 2.30 -2.14 19.44
C MET A 129 3.79 -1.96 19.13
N HIS A 130 4.55 -3.04 18.89
CA HIS A 130 5.93 -2.96 18.44
C HIS A 130 6.06 -2.17 17.12
N LEU A 131 5.06 -2.24 16.24
CA LEU A 131 5.00 -1.51 14.97
C LEU A 131 4.70 -0.01 15.13
N GLN A 132 4.31 0.46 16.31
CA GLN A 132 3.88 1.84 16.49
C GLN A 132 4.92 2.87 16.00
N PRO A 133 6.24 2.71 16.23
CA PRO A 133 7.21 3.68 15.71
C PRO A 133 7.37 3.65 14.20
N ALA A 134 7.11 2.51 13.55
CA ALA A 134 7.11 2.40 12.10
C ALA A 134 5.89 3.09 11.48
N ALA A 135 4.76 3.10 12.20
CA ALA A 135 3.53 3.78 11.79
C ALA A 135 3.45 5.24 12.30
N ASN A 136 4.36 5.70 13.15
CA ASN A 136 4.31 7.09 13.62
C ASN A 136 4.59 8.05 12.44
N PRO A 137 3.69 9.00 12.13
CA PRO A 137 3.80 9.78 10.90
C PRO A 137 5.04 10.69 10.90
N GLU A 138 5.47 11.23 12.04
CA GLU A 138 6.68 12.05 12.12
C GLU A 138 7.95 11.24 11.85
N ILE A 139 8.08 10.06 12.47
CA ILE A 139 9.21 9.15 12.24
C ILE A 139 9.20 8.66 10.78
N PHE A 140 8.05 8.25 10.28
CA PHE A 140 7.87 7.75 8.91
C PHE A 140 8.26 8.82 7.89
N SER A 141 7.73 10.04 8.02
CA SER A 141 8.05 11.18 7.15
C SER A 141 9.54 11.49 7.17
N GLN A 142 10.18 11.50 8.34
CA GLN A 142 11.62 11.73 8.44
C GLN A 142 12.44 10.65 7.72
N VAL A 143 12.03 9.37 7.79
CA VAL A 143 12.70 8.29 7.06
C VAL A 143 12.56 8.50 5.54
N VAL A 144 11.36 8.84 5.05
CA VAL A 144 11.13 9.12 3.63
C VAL A 144 12.00 10.30 3.15
N GLU A 145 12.05 11.38 3.92
CA GLU A 145 12.84 12.57 3.61
C GLU A 145 14.35 12.28 3.59
N ASP A 146 14.87 11.64 4.63
CA ASP A 146 16.31 11.35 4.78
C ASP A 146 16.83 10.41 3.70
N THR A 147 16.01 9.44 3.29
CA THR A 147 16.39 8.42 2.31
C THR A 147 16.09 8.85 0.88
N GLY A 148 15.28 9.90 0.69
CA GLY A 148 14.83 10.34 -0.63
C GLY A 148 13.85 9.37 -1.30
N CYS A 149 13.19 8.50 -0.53
CA CYS A 149 12.13 7.65 -1.03
C CYS A 149 10.91 8.45 -1.51
N MET A 150 10.10 7.78 -2.31
CA MET A 150 8.74 8.17 -2.59
C MET A 150 7.80 7.59 -1.53
N PHE A 151 6.55 8.02 -1.54
CA PHE A 151 5.54 7.61 -0.58
C PHE A 151 4.41 6.84 -1.29
N LEU A 152 4.12 5.65 -0.77
CA LEU A 152 2.91 4.90 -1.07
C LEU A 152 1.98 5.01 0.15
N LEU A 153 0.81 5.60 -0.04
CA LEU A 153 -0.15 5.78 1.04
C LEU A 153 -1.17 4.64 1.03
N ASP A 154 -1.25 3.86 2.11
CA ASP A 154 -2.44 3.07 2.37
C ASP A 154 -3.40 3.81 3.31
N LEU A 155 -4.59 4.13 2.81
CA LEU A 155 -5.61 4.86 3.55
C LEU A 155 -6.22 4.02 4.69
N ALA A 156 -6.40 2.71 4.50
CA ALA A 156 -6.94 1.85 5.53
C ALA A 156 -5.96 1.71 6.69
N HIS A 157 -4.68 1.54 6.39
CA HIS A 157 -3.61 1.50 7.37
C HIS A 157 -3.52 2.79 8.17
N ALA A 158 -3.56 3.95 7.49
CA ALA A 158 -3.55 5.25 8.15
C ALA A 158 -4.77 5.43 9.08
N ARG A 159 -5.96 4.98 8.66
CA ARG A 159 -7.17 5.00 9.50
C ARG A 159 -7.02 4.11 10.75
N ILE A 160 -6.52 2.88 10.59
CA ILE A 160 -6.30 1.95 11.72
C ILE A 160 -5.27 2.51 12.70
N ALA A 161 -4.17 3.09 12.19
CA ALA A 161 -3.13 3.70 13.02
C ALA A 161 -3.62 4.97 13.73
N ALA A 162 -4.44 5.79 13.07
CA ALA A 162 -5.07 6.97 13.67
C ALA A 162 -6.03 6.59 14.81
N ASP A 163 -6.89 5.60 14.59
CA ASP A 163 -7.79 5.04 15.61
C ASP A 163 -7.00 4.52 16.82
N SER A 164 -5.96 3.72 16.56
CA SER A 164 -5.12 3.14 17.60
C SER A 164 -4.30 4.19 18.37
N SER A 165 -4.03 5.34 17.75
CA SER A 165 -3.37 6.49 18.39
C SER A 165 -4.36 7.46 19.04
N ASN A 166 -5.67 7.24 18.88
CA ASN A 166 -6.73 8.16 19.28
C ASN A 166 -6.51 9.60 18.74
N VAL A 167 -6.18 9.70 17.46
CA VAL A 167 -6.03 10.98 16.74
C VAL A 167 -6.99 11.04 15.56
N ASP A 168 -7.32 12.27 15.13
CA ASP A 168 -8.10 12.46 13.92
C ASP A 168 -7.35 11.94 12.68
N VAL A 169 -8.05 11.21 11.81
CA VAL A 169 -7.45 10.61 10.61
C VAL A 169 -6.89 11.66 9.64
N LYS A 170 -7.55 12.81 9.49
CA LYS A 170 -7.06 13.85 8.57
C LYS A 170 -5.81 14.51 9.13
N ALA A 171 -5.77 14.73 10.44
CA ALA A 171 -4.56 15.20 11.12
C ALA A 171 -3.39 14.21 10.95
N TYR A 172 -3.64 12.89 11.10
CA TYR A 172 -2.65 11.85 10.86
C TYR A 172 -2.15 11.88 9.40
N LEU A 173 -3.06 11.92 8.42
CA LEU A 173 -2.73 11.95 7.00
C LEU A 173 -1.95 13.22 6.60
N HIS A 174 -2.25 14.36 7.22
CA HIS A 174 -1.50 15.60 6.99
C HIS A 174 -0.05 15.57 7.51
N ALA A 175 0.27 14.69 8.46
CA ALA A 175 1.62 14.52 8.99
C ALA A 175 2.49 13.58 8.13
N LEU A 176 1.91 12.91 7.13
CA LEU A 176 2.61 12.04 6.18
C LEU A 176 3.19 12.84 5.00
N PRO A 177 4.21 12.31 4.29
CA PRO A 177 4.95 13.04 3.25
C PRO A 177 4.21 13.01 1.91
N THR A 178 3.01 13.60 1.88
CA THR A 178 2.06 13.55 0.75
C THR A 178 2.52 14.34 -0.48
N ASP A 179 3.54 15.18 -0.37
CA ASP A 179 4.26 15.80 -1.49
C ASP A 179 5.08 14.77 -2.30
N ARG A 180 5.36 13.60 -1.72
CA ARG A 180 6.08 12.47 -2.33
C ARG A 180 5.15 11.32 -2.73
N LEU A 181 3.84 11.53 -2.73
CA LEU A 181 2.87 10.49 -3.06
C LEU A 181 3.03 10.00 -4.51
N VAL A 182 3.22 8.69 -4.70
CA VAL A 182 3.29 8.03 -6.03
C VAL A 182 2.23 6.97 -6.22
N GLU A 183 1.72 6.37 -5.15
CA GLU A 183 0.64 5.39 -5.20
C GLU A 183 -0.22 5.49 -3.94
N MET A 184 -1.51 5.26 -4.09
CA MET A 184 -2.46 5.30 -2.98
C MET A 184 -3.32 4.04 -2.98
N HIS A 185 -3.30 3.29 -1.88
CA HIS A 185 -4.15 2.12 -1.67
C HIS A 185 -5.42 2.50 -0.94
N ILE A 186 -6.48 1.78 -1.29
CA ILE A 186 -7.80 1.91 -0.70
C ILE A 186 -8.43 0.54 -0.54
N THR A 187 -8.97 0.30 0.64
CA THR A 187 -9.82 -0.85 0.94
C THR A 187 -10.72 -0.51 2.11
N GLY A 188 -11.78 -1.29 2.29
CA GLY A 188 -12.65 -1.16 3.45
C GLY A 188 -12.08 -1.73 4.72
N ILE A 189 -12.55 -1.19 5.85
CA ILE A 189 -12.16 -1.59 7.20
C ILE A 189 -13.37 -2.15 7.95
N LYS A 190 -13.19 -3.26 8.68
CA LYS A 190 -14.17 -3.83 9.60
C LYS A 190 -13.51 -4.30 10.88
N ILE A 191 -14.31 -4.46 11.94
CA ILE A 191 -13.88 -5.23 13.12
C ILE A 191 -13.90 -6.70 12.75
N HIS A 192 -12.74 -7.35 12.79
CA HIS A 192 -12.58 -8.79 12.59
C HIS A 192 -11.68 -9.36 13.69
N GLY A 193 -12.13 -10.42 14.38
CA GLY A 193 -11.37 -10.97 15.51
C GLY A 193 -11.18 -9.99 16.69
N GLY A 194 -12.03 -8.96 16.80
CA GLY A 194 -11.96 -7.96 17.87
C GLY A 194 -11.00 -6.80 17.62
N VAL A 195 -10.38 -6.71 16.44
CA VAL A 195 -9.51 -5.60 16.02
C VAL A 195 -9.99 -5.03 14.71
N LEU A 196 -9.67 -3.76 14.42
CA LEU A 196 -9.87 -3.22 13.08
C LEU A 196 -8.97 -3.95 12.10
N THR A 197 -9.53 -4.30 10.95
CA THR A 197 -8.86 -5.07 9.90
C THR A 197 -9.35 -4.54 8.56
N ASP A 198 -8.39 -4.33 7.68
CA ASP A 198 -8.50 -3.86 6.31
C ASP A 198 -8.82 -5.02 5.35
N HIS A 199 -8.73 -4.78 4.04
CA HIS A 199 -9.05 -5.75 2.97
C HIS A 199 -10.52 -6.23 2.99
N PHE A 200 -11.45 -5.36 3.35
CA PHE A 200 -12.90 -5.56 3.18
C PHE A 200 -13.49 -4.61 2.12
N GLU A 201 -14.77 -4.74 1.85
CA GLU A 201 -15.46 -3.81 0.99
C GLU A 201 -15.57 -2.42 1.61
N LEU A 202 -15.49 -1.37 0.78
CA LEU A 202 -15.57 0.00 1.24
C LEU A 202 -16.93 0.29 1.88
N ASN A 203 -16.89 0.86 3.08
CA ASN A 203 -18.05 1.44 3.75
C ASN A 203 -18.10 2.97 3.55
N GLU A 204 -19.16 3.62 4.03
CA GLU A 204 -19.36 5.07 3.87
C GLU A 204 -18.21 5.93 4.41
N GLU A 205 -17.55 5.49 5.48
CA GLU A 205 -16.43 6.22 6.05
C GLU A 205 -15.17 6.10 5.19
N ASP A 206 -14.92 4.89 4.64
CA ASP A 206 -13.84 4.68 3.66
C ASP A 206 -14.01 5.59 2.44
N TRP A 207 -15.22 5.64 1.88
CA TRP A 207 -15.56 6.53 0.77
C TRP A 207 -15.37 8.00 1.11
N THR A 208 -15.70 8.38 2.34
CA THR A 208 -15.58 9.77 2.80
C THR A 208 -14.12 10.19 2.93
N VAL A 209 -13.26 9.34 3.48
CA VAL A 209 -11.81 9.60 3.56
C VAL A 209 -11.20 9.61 2.17
N PHE A 210 -11.60 8.71 1.28
CA PHE A 210 -11.11 8.68 -0.09
C PHE A 210 -11.47 9.94 -0.88
N ARG A 211 -12.74 10.38 -0.83
CA ARG A 211 -13.17 11.64 -1.46
C ARG A 211 -12.36 12.82 -0.96
N TRP A 212 -12.13 12.89 0.36
CA TRP A 212 -11.31 13.93 0.94
C TRP A 212 -9.86 13.88 0.45
N ALA A 213 -9.23 12.71 0.38
CA ALA A 213 -7.89 12.55 -0.19
C ALA A 213 -7.81 13.00 -1.65
N LEU A 214 -8.84 12.69 -2.45
CA LEU A 214 -8.95 13.17 -3.83
C LEU A 214 -9.08 14.70 -3.90
N ASP A 215 -9.82 15.33 -2.98
CA ASP A 215 -9.92 16.79 -2.88
C ASP A 215 -8.58 17.43 -2.52
N GLU A 216 -7.77 16.81 -1.65
CA GLU A 216 -6.41 17.26 -1.32
C GLU A 216 -5.49 17.22 -2.55
N ILE A 217 -5.59 16.16 -3.35
CA ILE A 217 -4.88 16.02 -4.62
C ILE A 217 -5.36 17.08 -5.63
N HIS A 218 -6.68 17.25 -5.78
CA HIS A 218 -7.25 18.22 -6.72
C HIS A 218 -6.85 19.66 -6.38
N ALA A 219 -6.78 19.98 -5.08
CA ALA A 219 -6.34 21.28 -4.62
C ALA A 219 -4.82 21.49 -4.67
N GLY A 220 -4.05 20.49 -5.12
CA GLY A 220 -2.59 20.55 -5.23
C GLY A 220 -1.85 20.54 -3.89
N ARG A 221 -2.52 20.16 -2.80
CA ARG A 221 -1.88 20.01 -1.48
C ARG A 221 -1.12 18.69 -1.40
N TRP A 222 -1.63 17.65 -2.05
CA TRP A 222 -0.95 16.36 -2.20
C TRP A 222 -0.46 16.20 -3.63
N ARG A 223 0.67 15.51 -3.81
CA ARG A 223 1.12 15.09 -5.13
C ARG A 223 0.11 14.11 -5.72
N LYS A 224 -0.25 14.30 -7.00
CA LYS A 224 -1.09 13.34 -7.73
C LYS A 224 -0.32 12.01 -7.89
N PRO A 225 -0.84 10.88 -7.36
CA PRO A 225 -0.20 9.59 -7.56
C PRO A 225 -0.31 9.13 -9.02
N GLU A 226 0.50 8.15 -9.38
CA GLU A 226 0.39 7.46 -10.67
C GLU A 226 -0.70 6.39 -10.63
N ILE A 227 -0.82 5.70 -9.48
CA ILE A 227 -1.71 4.56 -9.26
C ILE A 227 -2.60 4.82 -8.05
N VAL A 228 -3.88 4.47 -8.18
CA VAL A 228 -4.77 4.20 -7.04
C VAL A 228 -5.10 2.72 -7.07
N ALA A 229 -4.80 1.98 -6.01
CA ALA A 229 -5.03 0.54 -5.94
C ALA A 229 -6.18 0.19 -5.01
N PHE A 230 -7.18 -0.51 -5.53
CA PHE A 230 -8.27 -1.08 -4.74
C PHE A 230 -7.89 -2.46 -4.25
N GLU A 231 -7.69 -2.59 -2.94
CA GLU A 231 -7.18 -3.81 -2.31
C GLU A 231 -8.27 -4.77 -1.81
N TYR A 232 -9.45 -4.71 -2.42
CA TYR A 232 -10.51 -5.67 -2.12
C TYR A 232 -10.44 -6.88 -3.06
N GLY A 233 -10.75 -8.05 -2.50
CA GLY A 233 -10.57 -9.33 -3.15
C GLY A 233 -9.26 -10.00 -2.75
N GLY A 234 -8.83 -10.98 -3.53
CA GLY A 234 -7.56 -11.68 -3.35
C GLY A 234 -7.71 -13.17 -3.61
N ILE A 235 -6.62 -13.90 -3.35
CA ILE A 235 -6.58 -15.36 -3.42
C ILE A 235 -6.16 -15.95 -2.06
N GLY A 236 -6.36 -17.26 -1.91
CA GLY A 236 -6.01 -17.96 -0.67
C GLY A 236 -7.07 -17.84 0.43
N GLN A 237 -6.88 -18.61 1.50
CA GLN A 237 -7.89 -18.78 2.56
C GLN A 237 -8.20 -17.48 3.31
N THR A 238 -7.29 -16.49 3.30
CA THR A 238 -7.50 -15.21 3.97
C THR A 238 -8.47 -14.28 3.24
N PHE A 239 -8.55 -14.36 1.91
CA PHE A 239 -9.28 -13.39 1.09
C PHE A 239 -10.47 -13.97 0.34
N VAL A 240 -10.42 -15.24 -0.07
CA VAL A 240 -11.45 -15.85 -0.95
C VAL A 240 -12.85 -15.80 -0.33
N TRP A 241 -12.98 -16.03 0.98
CA TRP A 241 -14.28 -16.02 1.67
C TRP A 241 -14.91 -14.63 1.79
N ARG A 242 -14.13 -13.56 1.58
CA ARG A 242 -14.56 -12.16 1.64
C ARG A 242 -14.38 -11.44 0.30
N SER A 243 -14.34 -12.18 -0.81
CA SER A 243 -14.19 -11.64 -2.16
C SER A 243 -15.53 -11.72 -2.91
N GLU A 244 -16.41 -10.75 -2.67
CA GLU A 244 -17.76 -10.77 -3.24
C GLU A 244 -17.81 -10.16 -4.65
N TYR A 245 -18.34 -10.92 -5.61
CA TYR A 245 -18.43 -10.54 -7.02
C TYR A 245 -19.25 -9.25 -7.24
N SER A 246 -20.44 -9.18 -6.64
CA SER A 246 -21.34 -8.03 -6.79
C SER A 246 -20.73 -6.75 -6.24
N VAL A 247 -20.03 -6.87 -5.11
CA VAL A 247 -19.37 -5.76 -4.44
C VAL A 247 -18.18 -5.26 -5.26
N LEU A 248 -17.34 -6.16 -5.78
CA LEU A 248 -16.26 -5.78 -6.71
C LEU A 248 -16.82 -5.03 -7.92
N LYS A 249 -17.90 -5.55 -8.53
CA LYS A 249 -18.53 -4.91 -9.68
C LYS A 249 -18.95 -3.47 -9.37
N GLU A 250 -19.69 -3.29 -8.28
CA GLU A 250 -20.22 -1.98 -7.88
C GLU A 250 -19.08 -1.00 -7.56
N GLN A 251 -18.16 -1.38 -6.68
CA GLN A 251 -17.14 -0.47 -6.18
C GLN A 251 -16.06 -0.15 -7.22
N ILE A 252 -15.71 -1.09 -8.11
CA ILE A 252 -14.78 -0.80 -9.21
C ILE A 252 -15.36 0.24 -10.17
N LEU A 253 -16.65 0.16 -10.51
CA LEU A 253 -17.27 1.15 -11.40
C LEU A 253 -17.20 2.56 -10.82
N ILE A 254 -17.51 2.71 -9.53
CA ILE A 254 -17.44 3.99 -8.82
C ILE A 254 -15.99 4.49 -8.75
N LEU A 255 -15.05 3.63 -8.34
CA LEU A 255 -13.63 3.98 -8.24
C LEU A 255 -13.05 4.39 -9.59
N TYR A 256 -13.41 3.69 -10.67
CA TYR A 256 -12.90 4.00 -12.01
C TYR A 256 -13.34 5.38 -12.45
N GLU A 257 -14.60 5.76 -12.22
CA GLU A 257 -15.11 7.10 -12.52
C GLU A 257 -14.38 8.19 -11.70
N MET A 258 -14.20 7.96 -10.40
CA MET A 258 -13.51 8.90 -9.51
C MET A 258 -12.04 9.10 -9.88
N VAL A 259 -11.33 8.01 -10.21
CA VAL A 259 -9.90 8.02 -10.55
C VAL A 259 -9.67 8.58 -11.97
N ALA A 260 -10.56 8.27 -12.92
CA ALA A 260 -10.49 8.79 -14.29
C ALA A 260 -10.87 10.27 -14.39
N GLY A 261 -11.80 10.75 -13.56
CA GLY A 261 -12.23 12.16 -13.53
C GLY A 261 -11.13 13.14 -13.09
N LEU A 262 -10.06 12.63 -12.50
CA LEU A 262 -8.86 13.40 -12.11
C LEU A 262 -7.68 13.18 -13.06
N GLY A 263 -7.93 12.53 -14.20
CA GLY A 263 -6.99 12.24 -15.29
C GLY A 263 -6.36 13.48 -15.88
#